data_AF-A0A1M7CF85-F1
#
_entry.id   AF-A0A1M7CF85-F1
#
_cell.length_a   1.000
_cell.length_b   1.000
_cell.length_c   1.000
_cell.angle_alpha   90.00
_cell.angle_beta   90.00
_cell.angle_gamma   90.00
#
_symmetry.space_group_name_H-M   'P 1'
#
loop_
_entity.id
_entity.type
_entity.pdbx_description
1 polymer ?
#
loop_
_entity_poly.entity_id
_entity_poly.type
_entity_poly.pdbx_seq_one_letter_code
_entity_poly.pdbx_strand_id
1 'polypeptide(L)'
;MNKDINIQEVIDLIKTKIPENLNLNKALENAKNGDWESKAYYKFIDATNANKPGAEWQFKENIIVEHPTLGTIVLDILTEDRLGGIEFVELT
;
A
#
# COMPACT_ATOMS: atom_id res chain seq x y z
N MET A 1 -11.62 -8.50 -9.99
CA MET A 1 -10.54 -8.66 -8.98
C MET A 1 -9.30 -9.10 -9.73
N ASN A 2 -8.21 -8.36 -9.64
CA ASN A 2 -6.96 -8.69 -10.33
C ASN A 2 -6.24 -9.76 -9.50
N LYS A 3 -6.57 -11.03 -9.76
CA LYS A 3 -6.07 -12.17 -8.97
C LYS A 3 -4.63 -12.56 -9.33
N ASP A 4 -4.07 -11.92 -10.35
CA ASP A 4 -2.77 -12.30 -10.91
C ASP A 4 -1.60 -11.55 -10.23
N ILE A 5 -1.88 -10.53 -9.42
CA ILE A 5 -0.86 -9.80 -8.66
C ILE A 5 -0.68 -10.43 -7.29
N ASN A 6 0.52 -10.96 -7.03
CA ASN A 6 0.92 -11.42 -5.72
C ASN A 6 1.38 -10.24 -4.85
N ILE A 7 0.54 -9.83 -3.91
CA ILE A 7 0.81 -8.69 -3.02
C ILE A 7 2.04 -8.91 -2.15
N GLN A 8 2.33 -10.15 -1.73
CA GLN A 8 3.52 -10.41 -0.93
C GLN A 8 4.80 -10.19 -1.74
N GLU A 9 4.82 -10.62 -3.01
CA GLU A 9 5.94 -10.35 -3.92
C GLU A 9 6.12 -8.85 -4.18
N VAL A 10 5.02 -8.09 -4.28
CA VAL A 10 5.06 -6.63 -4.39
C VAL A 10 5.68 -5.99 -3.15
N ILE A 11 5.24 -6.40 -1.95
CA ILE A 11 5.80 -5.92 -0.67
C ILE A 11 7.30 -6.21 -0.59
N ASP A 12 7.70 -7.45 -0.90
CA ASP A 12 9.10 -7.86 -0.83
C ASP A 12 9.95 -7.06 -1.83
N LEU A 13 9.45 -6.83 -3.04
CA LEU A 13 10.10 -5.98 -4.04
C LEU A 13 10.29 -4.55 -3.54
N ILE A 14 9.27 -3.95 -2.93
CA ILE A 14 9.35 -2.57 -2.41
C ILE A 14 10.42 -2.47 -1.31
N LYS A 15 10.46 -3.43 -0.38
CA LYS A 15 11.50 -3.50 0.67
C LYS A 15 12.91 -3.55 0.08
N THR A 16 13.09 -4.27 -1.04
CA THR A 16 14.41 -4.33 -1.72
C THR A 16 14.77 -3.04 -2.45
N LYS A 17 13.79 -2.28 -2.95
CA LYS A 17 14.03 -1.02 -3.68
C LYS A 17 14.39 0.15 -2.77
N ILE A 18 13.82 0.20 -1.57
CA ILE A 18 14.00 1.34 -0.65
C ILE A 18 14.30 0.82 0.77
N PRO A 19 15.39 0.05 0.96
CA PRO A 19 15.70 -0.59 2.24
C PRO A 19 15.99 0.41 3.36
N GLU A 20 16.41 1.63 3.04
CA GLU A 20 16.74 2.70 3.99
C GLU A 20 15.51 3.37 4.62
N ASN A 21 14.31 3.22 4.01
CA ASN A 21 13.10 3.81 4.55
C ASN A 21 12.52 2.93 5.67
N LEU A 22 13.05 3.11 6.87
CA LEU A 22 12.67 2.31 8.05
C LEU A 22 11.18 2.41 8.40
N ASN A 23 10.54 3.55 8.18
CA ASN A 23 9.11 3.73 8.48
C ASN A 23 8.25 2.96 7.47
N LEU A 24 8.60 3.02 6.19
CA LEU A 24 7.98 2.19 5.15
C LEU A 24 8.16 0.70 5.45
N ASN A 25 9.36 0.27 5.82
CA ASN A 25 9.62 -1.14 6.13
C ASN A 25 8.77 -1.64 7.29
N LYS A 26 8.63 -0.84 8.36
CA LYS A 26 7.71 -1.15 9.47
C LYS A 26 6.26 -1.26 8.99
N ALA A 27 5.80 -0.33 8.16
CA ALA A 27 4.45 -0.37 7.60
C ALA A 27 4.20 -1.64 6.79
N LEU A 28 5.17 -2.03 5.94
CA LEU A 28 5.13 -3.23 5.13
C LEU A 28 5.23 -4.54 5.94
N GLU A 29 5.93 -4.54 7.08
CA GLU A 29 6.01 -5.71 7.98
C GLU A 29 4.73 -5.91 8.80
N ASN A 30 4.07 -4.81 9.16
CA ASN A 30 2.82 -4.84 9.92
C ASN A 30 1.60 -5.09 9.02
N ALA A 31 1.71 -4.85 7.71
CA ALA A 31 0.67 -5.13 6.73
C ALA A 31 0.43 -6.64 6.65
N LYS A 32 -0.69 -7.10 7.20
CA LYS A 32 -1.10 -8.51 7.18
C LYS A 32 -2.55 -8.61 6.77
N ASN A 33 -2.83 -9.50 5.82
CA ASN A 33 -4.18 -9.82 5.35
C ASN A 33 -4.96 -8.57 4.88
N GLY A 34 -5.00 -8.34 3.58
CA GLY A 34 -5.87 -7.34 2.97
C GLY A 34 -6.83 -7.97 1.97
N ASP A 35 -7.62 -7.12 1.34
CA ASP A 35 -8.57 -7.51 0.31
C ASP A 35 -8.52 -6.55 -0.88
N TRP A 36 -8.77 -7.08 -2.07
CA TRP A 36 -8.96 -6.27 -3.25
C TRP A 36 -10.30 -5.55 -3.17
N GLU A 37 -10.26 -4.22 -3.06
CA GLU A 37 -11.45 -3.38 -3.13
C GLU A 37 -11.80 -3.03 -4.59
N SER A 38 -10.80 -3.02 -5.48
CA SER A 38 -11.00 -2.82 -6.92
C SER A 38 -10.07 -3.71 -7.76
N LYS A 39 -9.96 -3.46 -9.07
CA LYS A 39 -8.96 -4.14 -9.92
C LYS A 39 -7.54 -3.58 -9.73
N ALA A 40 -7.43 -2.35 -9.22
CA ALA A 40 -6.18 -1.62 -9.11
C ALA A 40 -5.81 -1.33 -7.66
N TYR A 41 -6.66 -1.68 -6.69
CA TYR A 41 -6.48 -1.29 -5.30
C TYR A 41 -6.63 -2.46 -4.34
N TYR A 42 -5.56 -2.73 -3.58
CA TYR A 42 -5.52 -3.72 -2.51
C TYR A 42 -5.45 -3.01 -1.17
N LYS A 43 -6.47 -3.21 -0.34
CA LYS A 43 -6.68 -2.50 0.92
C LYS A 43 -6.31 -3.38 2.11
N PHE A 44 -5.52 -2.85 3.04
CA PHE A 44 -5.20 -3.49 4.32
C PHE A 44 -6.04 -2.96 5.47
N ILE A 45 -6.40 -1.67 5.44
CA ILE A 45 -7.09 -0.98 6.54
C ILE A 45 -8.42 -0.42 6.07
N ASP A 46 -9.45 -0.50 6.92
CA ASP A 46 -10.78 0.03 6.58
C ASP A 46 -10.75 1.56 6.37
N ALA A 47 -11.13 1.98 5.16
CA ALA A 47 -11.24 3.37 4.76
C ALA A 47 -12.57 4.03 5.18
N THR A 48 -13.47 3.30 5.84
CA THR A 48 -14.74 3.84 6.31
C THR A 48 -14.50 5.05 7.21
N ASN A 49 -15.13 6.19 6.87
CA ASN A 49 -14.98 7.45 7.59
C ASN A 49 -13.53 7.98 7.68
N ALA A 50 -12.68 7.67 6.69
CA ALA A 50 -11.29 8.13 6.63
C ALA A 50 -11.09 9.58 7.13
N ASN A 51 -10.05 9.76 7.95
CA ASN A 51 -9.63 11.02 8.58
C ASN A 51 -10.62 11.64 9.58
N LYS A 52 -11.74 10.97 9.90
CA LYS A 52 -12.57 11.36 11.05
C LYS A 52 -11.97 10.82 12.35
N PRO A 53 -12.22 11.47 13.50
CA PRO A 53 -11.82 10.93 14.80
C PRO A 53 -12.36 9.50 15.01
N GLY A 54 -11.47 8.58 15.38
CA GLY A 54 -11.80 7.17 15.62
C GLY A 54 -11.85 6.29 14.37
N ALA A 55 -11.63 6.82 13.17
CA ALA A 55 -11.47 6.00 11.97
C ALA A 55 -10.09 5.34 11.94
N GLU A 56 -10.00 4.12 11.41
CA GLU A 56 -8.71 3.42 11.26
C GLU A 56 -7.82 4.07 10.21
N TRP A 57 -8.43 4.58 9.16
CA TRP A 57 -7.74 5.31 8.11
C TRP A 57 -7.45 6.74 8.54
N GLN A 58 -6.22 6.99 8.95
CA GLN A 58 -5.69 8.33 9.22
C GLN A 58 -4.52 8.57 8.26
N PHE A 59 -4.79 9.26 7.15
CA PHE A 59 -3.83 9.44 6.09
C PHE A 59 -2.61 10.25 6.56
N LYS A 60 -1.41 9.83 6.16
CA LYS A 60 -0.17 10.56 6.40
C LYS A 60 0.45 11.04 5.09
N GLU A 61 0.77 10.11 4.19
CA GLU A 61 1.47 10.41 2.94
C GLU A 61 1.33 9.27 1.92
N ASN A 62 1.72 9.54 0.68
CA ASN A 62 1.89 8.53 -0.35
C ASN A 62 3.37 8.27 -0.61
N ILE A 63 3.74 7.01 -0.72
CA ILE A 63 5.05 6.61 -1.25
C ILE A 63 4.85 6.04 -2.65
N ILE A 64 5.55 6.60 -3.63
CA ILE A 64 5.44 6.24 -5.04
C ILE A 64 6.63 5.38 -5.43
N VAL A 65 6.38 4.22 -6.04
CA VAL A 65 7.40 3.28 -6.51
C VAL A 65 7.10 2.90 -7.95
N GLU A 66 8.00 3.25 -8.87
CA GLU A 66 7.87 2.86 -10.27
C GLU A 66 8.26 1.40 -10.47
N HIS A 67 7.46 0.64 -11.23
CA HIS A 67 7.72 -0.75 -11.58
C HIS A 67 7.63 -0.97 -13.11
N PRO A 68 8.63 -1.63 -13.74
CA PRO A 68 8.66 -1.79 -15.20
C PRO A 68 7.44 -2.50 -15.81
N THR A 69 6.79 -3.40 -15.05
CA THR A 69 5.65 -4.19 -15.54
C THR A 69 4.34 -3.91 -14.82
N LEU A 70 4.39 -3.37 -13.60
CA LEU A 70 3.20 -3.12 -12.77
C LEU A 70 2.77 -1.65 -12.83
N GLY A 71 3.50 -0.82 -13.59
CA GLY A 71 3.27 0.61 -13.66
C GLY A 71 3.73 1.31 -12.38
N THR A 72 3.05 2.40 -12.06
CA THR A 72 3.32 3.17 -10.85
C THR A 72 2.57 2.54 -9.68
N ILE A 73 3.31 2.16 -8.64
CA ILE A 73 2.76 1.60 -7.41
C ILE A 73 2.69 2.72 -6.37
N VAL A 74 1.50 3.02 -5.86
CA VAL A 74 1.27 4.01 -4.81
C VAL A 74 0.95 3.30 -3.51
N LEU A 75 1.69 3.63 -2.47
CA LEU A 75 1.51 3.10 -1.12
C LEU A 75 0.86 4.18 -0.26
N ASP A 76 -0.34 3.91 0.22
CA ASP A 76 -1.01 4.79 1.17
C ASP A 76 -0.42 4.54 2.56
N ILE A 77 0.40 5.47 3.05
CA ILE A 77 0.94 5.41 4.41
C ILE A 77 0.01 6.19 5.34
N LEU A 78 -0.42 5.52 6.39
CA LEU A 78 -1.24 6.08 7.45
C LEU A 78 -0.35 6.52 8.63
N THR A 79 -0.95 7.24 9.58
CA THR A 79 -0.30 7.54 10.86
C THR A 79 0.09 6.25 11.58
N GLU A 80 1.07 6.35 12.50
CA GLU A 80 1.62 5.21 13.23
C GLU A 80 2.30 4.17 12.32
N ASP A 81 2.79 4.61 11.15
CA ASP A 81 3.50 3.80 10.17
C ASP A 81 2.73 2.53 9.80
N ARG A 82 1.44 2.70 9.48
CA ARG A 82 0.57 1.63 8.97
C ARG A 82 0.42 1.76 7.46
N LEU A 83 0.40 0.64 6.75
CA LEU A 83 0.05 0.61 5.33
C LEU A 83 -1.47 0.54 5.20
N GLY A 84 -2.07 1.55 4.57
CA GLY A 84 -3.50 1.60 4.29
C GLY A 84 -3.90 0.74 3.09
N GLY A 85 -3.18 0.90 1.99
CA GLY A 85 -3.43 0.20 0.73
C GLY A 85 -2.30 0.35 -0.27
N ILE A 86 -2.40 -0.43 -1.34
CA ILE A 86 -1.51 -0.40 -2.50
C ILE A 86 -2.38 -0.17 -3.74
N GLU A 87 -2.12 0.92 -4.45
CA GLU A 87 -2.72 1.23 -5.73
C GLU A 87 -1.74 0.96 -6.88
N PHE A 88 -2.24 0.35 -7.95
CA PHE A 88 -1.51 0.11 -9.19
C PHE A 88 -2.07 1.05 -10.26
N VAL A 89 -1.29 2.06 -10.63
CA VAL A 89 -1.65 3.04 -11.64
C VAL A 89 -0.94 2.68 -12.94
N GLU A 90 -1.71 2.27 -13.95
CA GLU A 90 -1.18 2.09 -15.30
C GLU A 90 -0.74 3.45 -15.86
N LEU A 91 0.49 3.52 -16.39
CA LEU A 91 0.90 4.62 -17.22
C LEU A 91 0.26 4.41 -18.61
N THR A 92 -0.75 5.23 -18.92
CA THR A 92 -1.38 5.29 -20.25
C THR A 92 -0.39 5.70 -21.34
#